data_AF-A0A1G3AM08-F1
#
_entry.id   AF-A0A1G3AM08-F1
#
_cell.length_a   1.000
_cell.length_b   1.000
_cell.length_c   1.000
_cell.angle_alpha   90.00
_cell.angle_beta   90.00
_cell.angle_gamma   90.00
#
_symmetry.space_group_name_H-M   'P 1'
#
loop_
_entity.id
_entity.type
_entity.pdbx_description
1 polymer ?
#
loop_
_entity_poly.entity_id
_entity_poly.type
_entity_poly.pdbx_seq_one_letter_code
_entity_poly.pdbx_strand_id
1 'polypeptide(L)'
;MLKRDVLTIINKYFVHAGRYFVAVASILTILASGFLIFAGIWEFANGIPQIIDSLFYHREHRMELSVHFISAIDLFMVAVVMFVMGIGLFELFVDKDKTVTYPYWLKIDDLSDLKEKLIAAAVVVIVITFLKHIVMWKNPLDTLYFGGAIAIVIVAITFFSKLVVGGDESKRLKKTETEK
;
A
#
# COMPACT_ATOMS: atom_id res chain seq x y z
N MET A 1 18.31 -20.10 -38.19
CA MET A 1 17.12 -20.71 -37.57
C MET A 1 17.34 -21.09 -36.11
N LEU A 2 18.38 -21.86 -35.74
CA LEU A 2 18.65 -22.30 -34.35
C LEU A 2 18.71 -21.20 -33.25
N LYS A 3 19.19 -19.99 -33.56
CA LYS A 3 19.36 -18.93 -32.56
C LYS A 3 18.03 -18.38 -32.01
N ARG A 4 16.93 -18.50 -32.77
CA ARG A 4 15.58 -18.12 -32.32
C ARG A 4 15.01 -19.11 -31.31
N ASP A 5 15.26 -20.41 -31.49
CA ASP A 5 14.75 -21.46 -30.59
C ASP A 5 15.46 -21.46 -29.24
N VAL A 6 16.76 -21.19 -29.21
CA VAL A 6 17.50 -21.07 -27.94
C VAL A 6 17.03 -19.83 -27.15
N LEU A 7 16.77 -18.70 -27.82
CA LEU A 7 16.24 -17.50 -27.15
C LEU A 7 14.84 -17.71 -26.59
N THR A 8 13.95 -18.42 -27.30
CA THR A 8 12.59 -18.70 -26.82
C THR A 8 12.60 -19.69 -25.66
N ILE A 9 13.49 -20.69 -25.66
CA ILE A 9 13.65 -21.62 -24.54
C ILE A 9 14.20 -20.91 -23.30
N ILE A 10 15.26 -20.09 -23.44
CA ILE A 10 15.83 -19.33 -22.32
C ILE A 10 14.81 -18.35 -21.73
N ASN A 11 14.07 -17.62 -22.57
CA ASN A 11 13.01 -16.72 -22.11
C ASN A 11 11.90 -17.48 -21.36
N LYS A 12 11.52 -18.66 -21.85
CA LYS A 12 10.52 -19.50 -21.18
C LYS A 12 11.00 -19.95 -19.80
N TYR A 13 12.26 -20.39 -19.67
CA TYR A 13 12.82 -20.75 -18.37
C TYR A 13 12.95 -19.56 -17.41
N PHE A 14 13.39 -18.40 -17.89
CA PHE A 14 13.51 -17.19 -17.07
C PHE A 14 12.14 -16.71 -16.56
N VAL A 15 11.12 -16.75 -17.41
CA VAL A 15 9.75 -16.38 -17.03
C VAL A 15 9.16 -17.38 -16.03
N HIS A 16 9.39 -18.68 -16.22
CA HIS A 16 8.92 -19.71 -15.26
C HIS A 16 9.63 -19.60 -13.90
N ALA A 17 10.96 -19.37 -13.88
CA ALA A 17 11.71 -19.15 -12.63
C ALA A 17 11.27 -17.86 -11.91
N GLY A 18 11.06 -16.78 -12.66
CA GLY A 18 10.54 -15.52 -12.13
C GLY A 18 9.17 -15.67 -11.47
N ARG A 19 8.29 -16.50 -12.03
CA ARG A 19 6.97 -16.81 -11.44
C ARG A 19 7.08 -17.45 -10.06
N TYR A 20 7.97 -18.44 -9.87
CA TYR A 20 8.15 -19.07 -8.57
C TYR A 20 8.71 -18.10 -7.53
N PHE A 21 9.68 -17.27 -7.92
CA PHE A 21 10.26 -16.26 -7.03
C PHE A 21 9.21 -15.25 -6.57
N VAL A 22 8.40 -14.76 -7.50
CA VAL A 22 7.33 -13.81 -7.21
C VAL A 22 6.20 -14.44 -6.40
N ALA A 23 5.85 -15.70 -6.65
CA ALA A 23 4.87 -16.44 -5.85
C ALA A 23 5.30 -16.53 -4.38
N VAL A 24 6.58 -16.84 -4.13
CA VAL A 24 7.14 -16.88 -2.77
C VAL A 24 7.09 -15.49 -2.12
N ALA A 25 7.53 -14.44 -2.83
CA ALA A 25 7.48 -13.07 -2.33
C ALA A 25 6.04 -12.62 -1.98
N SER A 26 5.07 -12.97 -2.82
CA SER A 26 3.66 -12.71 -2.58
C SER A 26 3.16 -13.40 -1.32
N ILE A 27 3.42 -14.71 -1.17
CA ILE A 27 3.00 -15.48 0.00
C ILE A 27 3.59 -14.87 1.28
N LEU A 28 4.88 -14.52 1.26
CA LEU A 28 5.53 -13.84 2.39
C LEU A 28 4.89 -12.49 2.70
N THR A 29 4.50 -11.73 1.68
CA THR A 29 3.83 -10.42 1.86
C THR A 29 2.44 -10.58 2.49
N ILE A 30 1.68 -11.59 2.07
CA ILE A 30 0.37 -11.93 2.67
C ILE A 30 0.55 -12.37 4.13
N LEU A 31 1.56 -13.20 4.41
CA LEU A 31 1.88 -13.62 5.78
C LEU A 31 2.29 -12.43 6.66
N ALA A 32 3.11 -11.52 6.13
CA ALA A 32 3.52 -10.31 6.83
C ALA A 32 2.31 -9.42 7.16
N SER A 33 1.36 -9.25 6.22
CA SER A 33 0.09 -8.59 6.50
C SER A 33 -0.66 -9.27 7.64
N GLY A 34 -0.74 -10.61 7.64
CA GLY A 34 -1.39 -11.35 8.73
C GLY A 34 -0.75 -11.02 10.07
N PHE A 35 0.57 -11.02 10.14
CA PHE A 35 1.32 -10.66 11.35
C PHE A 35 1.05 -9.22 11.81
N LEU A 36 0.99 -8.26 10.88
CA LEU A 36 0.64 -6.86 11.18
C LEU A 36 -0.77 -6.70 11.72
N ILE A 37 -1.75 -7.47 11.23
CA ILE A 37 -3.12 -7.48 11.80
C ILE A 37 -3.07 -7.98 13.25
N PHE A 38 -2.35 -9.06 13.52
CA PHE A 38 -2.18 -9.54 14.90
C PHE A 38 -1.51 -8.49 15.79
N ALA A 39 -0.47 -7.81 15.30
CA ALA A 39 0.19 -6.73 16.01
C ALA A 39 -0.76 -5.54 16.27
N GLY A 40 -1.60 -5.18 15.30
CA GLY A 40 -2.62 -4.13 15.45
C GLY A 40 -3.68 -4.50 16.50
N ILE A 41 -4.14 -5.75 16.53
CA ILE A 41 -5.06 -6.25 17.56
C ILE A 41 -4.40 -6.19 18.94
N TRP A 42 -3.13 -6.58 19.03
CA TRP A 42 -2.37 -6.52 20.28
C TRP A 42 -2.22 -5.10 20.81
N GLU A 43 -1.86 -4.16 19.93
CA GLU A 43 -1.74 -2.73 20.27
C GLU A 43 -3.09 -2.16 20.73
N PHE A 44 -4.17 -2.53 20.05
CA PHE A 44 -5.52 -2.14 20.42
C PHE A 44 -5.91 -2.67 21.81
N ALA A 45 -5.59 -3.94 22.09
CA ALA A 45 -5.88 -4.57 23.38
C ALA A 45 -5.11 -3.91 24.54
N ASN A 46 -3.85 -3.51 24.31
CA ASN A 46 -3.05 -2.79 25.30
C ASN A 46 -3.55 -1.36 25.56
N GLY A 47 -4.35 -0.78 24.67
CA GLY A 47 -5.02 0.50 24.92
C GLY A 47 -6.20 0.40 25.89
N ILE A 48 -6.77 -0.80 26.10
CA ILE A 48 -7.99 -0.99 26.92
C ILE A 48 -7.78 -0.68 28.42
N PRO A 49 -6.70 -1.14 29.09
CA PRO A 49 -6.46 -0.84 30.50
C PRO A 49 -6.43 0.67 30.79
N GLN A 50 -5.84 1.46 29.89
CA GLN A 50 -5.76 2.91 30.03
C GLN A 50 -7.15 3.57 29.95
N ILE A 51 -8.07 3.02 29.15
CA ILE A 51 -9.45 3.52 29.05
C ILE A 51 -10.15 3.33 30.39
N ILE A 52 -10.00 2.14 30.98
CA ILE A 52 -10.57 1.78 32.28
C ILE A 52 -10.02 2.72 33.35
N ASP A 53 -8.70 2.88 33.44
CA ASP A 53 -8.07 3.77 34.42
C ASP A 53 -8.49 5.23 34.26
N SER A 54 -8.63 5.72 33.02
CA SER A 54 -9.09 7.08 32.75
C SER A 54 -10.55 7.32 33.18
N LEU A 55 -11.40 6.31 33.03
CA LEU A 55 -12.82 6.36 33.39
C LEU A 55 -13.03 6.30 34.90
N PHE A 56 -12.21 5.51 35.60
CA PHE A 56 -12.33 5.31 37.06
C PHE A 56 -11.55 6.34 37.90
N TYR A 57 -10.43 6.90 37.41
CA TYR A 57 -9.51 7.70 38.23
C TYR A 57 -9.37 9.19 37.84
N HIS A 58 -10.17 9.72 36.91
CA HIS A 58 -10.21 11.15 36.51
C HIS A 58 -8.85 11.79 36.15
N ARG A 59 -7.84 11.00 35.81
CA ARG A 59 -6.53 11.51 35.36
C ARG A 59 -6.65 12.00 33.92
N GLU A 60 -6.09 13.18 33.63
CA GLU A 60 -6.06 13.85 32.31
C GLU A 60 -5.26 13.11 31.20
N HIS A 61 -5.16 11.78 31.20
CA HIS A 61 -4.37 11.01 30.23
C HIS A 61 -5.09 10.76 28.89
N ARG A 62 -6.01 11.65 28.48
CA ARG A 62 -6.78 11.49 27.23
C ARG A 62 -5.88 11.42 25.98
N MET A 63 -4.70 12.04 26.03
CA MET A 63 -3.78 12.04 24.89
C MET A 63 -3.18 10.66 24.63
N GLU A 64 -2.86 9.89 25.68
CA GLU A 64 -2.21 8.58 25.55
C GLU A 64 -3.17 7.55 24.93
N LEU A 65 -4.46 7.63 25.28
CA LEU A 65 -5.53 6.83 24.67
C LEU A 65 -5.59 7.02 23.16
N SER A 66 -5.65 8.27 22.69
CA SER A 66 -5.72 8.56 21.26
C SER A 66 -4.50 8.03 20.49
N VAL A 67 -3.33 7.97 21.13
CA VAL A 67 -2.12 7.43 20.49
C VAL A 67 -2.26 5.94 20.18
N HIS A 68 -2.73 5.12 21.12
CA HIS A 68 -2.85 3.67 20.90
C HIS A 68 -3.87 3.33 19.80
N PHE A 69 -5.01 4.01 19.78
CA PHE A 69 -6.00 3.81 18.71
C PHE A 69 -5.47 4.21 17.34
N ILE A 70 -4.81 5.37 17.23
CA ILE A 70 -4.26 5.80 15.93
C ILE A 70 -3.12 4.88 15.50
N SER A 71 -2.30 4.39 16.45
CA SER A 71 -1.26 3.41 16.16
C SER A 71 -1.84 2.09 15.65
N ALA A 72 -2.92 1.58 16.27
CA ALA A 72 -3.61 0.39 15.81
C ALA A 72 -4.23 0.56 14.41
N ILE A 73 -4.85 1.71 14.14
CA ILE A 73 -5.40 2.03 12.81
C ILE A 73 -4.29 2.05 11.75
N ASP A 74 -3.15 2.65 12.05
CA ASP A 74 -1.98 2.68 11.15
C ASP A 74 -1.46 1.27 10.85
N LEU A 75 -1.31 0.42 11.87
CA LEU A 75 -0.95 -1.00 11.73
C LEU A 75 -1.93 -1.77 10.82
N PHE A 76 -3.24 -1.59 11.02
CA PHE A 76 -4.24 -2.20 10.17
C PHE A 76 -4.19 -1.69 8.73
N MET A 77 -3.92 -0.40 8.56
CA MET A 77 -3.85 0.17 7.22
C MET A 77 -2.64 -0.37 6.46
N VAL A 78 -1.44 -0.37 7.06
CA VAL A 78 -0.24 -0.97 6.48
C VAL A 78 -0.46 -2.45 6.17
N ALA A 79 -1.13 -3.19 7.05
CA ALA A 79 -1.48 -4.58 6.79
C ALA A 79 -2.34 -4.74 5.54
N VAL A 80 -3.45 -3.99 5.42
CA VAL A 80 -4.33 -4.05 4.24
C VAL A 80 -3.57 -3.70 2.96
N VAL A 81 -2.67 -2.72 3.00
CA VAL A 81 -1.81 -2.37 1.85
C VAL A 81 -0.92 -3.54 1.46
N MET A 82 -0.26 -4.18 2.44
CA MET A 82 0.56 -5.37 2.20
C MET A 82 -0.27 -6.55 1.68
N PHE A 83 -1.50 -6.72 2.17
CA PHE A 83 -2.41 -7.77 1.71
C PHE A 83 -2.80 -7.59 0.24
N VAL A 84 -3.25 -6.39 -0.13
CA VAL A 84 -3.62 -6.04 -1.51
C VAL A 84 -2.41 -6.17 -2.43
N MET A 85 -1.22 -5.75 -1.97
CA MET A 85 0.05 -5.97 -2.66
C MET A 85 0.34 -7.43 -2.92
N GLY A 86 0.25 -8.27 -1.88
CA GLY A 86 0.50 -9.70 -1.98
C GLY A 86 -0.45 -10.35 -2.99
N ILE A 87 -1.75 -10.11 -2.86
CA ILE A 87 -2.74 -10.66 -3.81
C ILE A 87 -2.49 -10.16 -5.23
N GLY A 88 -2.23 -8.86 -5.40
CA GLY A 88 -1.99 -8.29 -6.72
C GLY A 88 -0.73 -8.81 -7.39
N LEU A 89 0.32 -9.05 -6.61
CA LEU A 89 1.54 -9.69 -7.08
C LEU A 89 1.29 -11.17 -7.45
N PHE A 90 0.46 -11.87 -6.68
CA PHE A 90 0.03 -13.24 -6.98
C PHE A 90 -0.77 -13.32 -8.28
N GLU A 91 -1.81 -12.50 -8.42
CA GLU A 91 -2.70 -12.49 -9.59
C GLU A 91 -1.91 -12.21 -10.88
N LEU A 92 -1.06 -11.19 -10.86
CA LEU A 92 -0.34 -10.72 -12.04
C LEU A 92 0.71 -11.71 -12.57
N PHE A 93 1.41 -12.39 -11.68
CA PHE A 93 2.51 -13.28 -12.05
C PHE A 93 2.12 -14.76 -12.04
N VAL A 94 1.25 -15.18 -11.12
CA VAL A 94 0.88 -16.58 -10.93
C VAL A 94 -0.40 -16.93 -11.70
N ASP A 95 -1.51 -16.22 -11.49
CA ASP A 95 -2.82 -16.53 -12.10
C ASP A 95 -3.09 -15.74 -13.40
N LYS A 96 -2.28 -15.99 -14.44
CA LYS A 96 -2.52 -15.38 -15.77
C LYS A 96 -3.73 -15.98 -16.50
N ASP A 97 -4.16 -17.18 -16.12
CA ASP A 97 -5.23 -17.90 -16.82
C ASP A 97 -6.63 -17.54 -16.28
N LYS A 98 -6.72 -16.56 -15.34
CA LYS A 98 -7.97 -16.01 -14.77
C LYS A 98 -8.93 -17.10 -14.33
N THR A 99 -8.40 -18.17 -13.74
CA THR A 99 -9.20 -19.32 -13.31
C THR A 99 -10.02 -18.98 -12.05
N VAL A 100 -9.56 -18.00 -11.27
CA VAL A 100 -10.24 -17.50 -10.07
C VAL A 100 -11.06 -16.25 -10.41
N THR A 101 -12.35 -16.27 -10.07
CA THR A 101 -13.22 -15.10 -10.20
C THR A 101 -12.98 -14.17 -9.01
N TYR A 102 -12.15 -13.14 -9.22
CA TYR A 102 -11.97 -12.06 -8.25
C TYR A 102 -13.10 -11.02 -8.37
N PRO A 103 -13.58 -10.46 -7.25
CA PRO A 103 -14.51 -9.34 -7.30
C PRO A 103 -13.87 -8.11 -7.95
N TYR A 104 -14.68 -7.24 -8.57
CA TYR A 104 -14.20 -6.13 -9.40
C TYR A 104 -13.16 -5.21 -8.72
N TRP A 105 -13.26 -5.02 -7.41
CA TRP A 105 -12.31 -4.20 -6.63
C TRP A 105 -10.94 -4.86 -6.42
N LEU A 106 -10.82 -6.18 -6.57
CA LEU A 106 -9.58 -6.92 -6.35
C LEU A 106 -8.88 -7.31 -7.65
N LYS A 107 -9.62 -7.42 -8.76
CA LYS A 107 -9.09 -7.75 -10.08
C LYS A 107 -7.98 -6.78 -10.53
N ILE A 108 -6.84 -7.32 -10.97
CA ILE A 108 -5.66 -6.58 -11.44
C ILE A 108 -5.25 -7.17 -12.79
N ASP A 109 -5.52 -6.42 -13.87
CA ASP A 109 -5.30 -6.91 -15.23
C ASP A 109 -3.86 -6.64 -15.72
N ASP A 110 -3.15 -5.64 -15.16
CA ASP A 110 -1.75 -5.30 -15.50
C ASP A 110 -0.93 -4.72 -14.32
N LEU A 111 0.40 -4.62 -14.47
CA LEU A 111 1.29 -3.94 -13.50
C LEU A 111 0.87 -2.49 -13.23
N SER A 112 0.29 -1.83 -14.23
CA SER A 112 -0.20 -0.44 -14.12
C SER A 112 -1.33 -0.32 -13.09
N ASP A 113 -2.25 -1.29 -13.06
CA ASP A 113 -3.37 -1.31 -12.12
C ASP A 113 -2.87 -1.59 -10.68
N LEU A 114 -1.87 -2.47 -10.54
CA LEU A 114 -1.21 -2.71 -9.26
C LEU A 114 -0.55 -1.45 -8.73
N LYS A 115 0.15 -0.72 -9.61
CA LYS A 115 0.78 0.57 -9.29
C LYS A 115 -0.24 1.62 -8.85
N GLU A 116 -1.39 1.71 -9.51
CA GLU A 116 -2.44 2.65 -9.12
C GLU A 116 -3.02 2.35 -7.74
N LYS A 117 -3.37 1.09 -7.47
CA LYS A 117 -3.86 0.65 -6.14
C LYS A 117 -2.83 0.92 -5.05
N LEU A 118 -1.55 0.75 -5.39
CA LEU A 118 -0.44 1.03 -4.49
C LEU A 118 -0.26 2.50 -4.15
N ILE A 119 -0.29 3.36 -5.17
CA ILE A 119 -0.19 4.80 -4.96
C ILE A 119 -1.38 5.27 -4.14
N ALA A 120 -2.59 4.80 -4.45
CA ALA A 120 -3.80 5.10 -3.67
C ALA A 120 -3.62 4.71 -2.20
N ALA A 121 -3.20 3.48 -1.92
CA ALA A 121 -2.88 3.00 -0.58
C ALA A 121 -1.82 3.84 0.16
N ALA A 122 -0.69 4.12 -0.50
CA ALA A 122 0.40 4.90 0.08
C ALA A 122 -0.03 6.33 0.46
N VAL A 123 -0.86 6.96 -0.37
CA VAL A 123 -1.44 8.28 -0.07
C VAL A 123 -2.26 8.23 1.22
N VAL A 124 -3.07 7.19 1.44
CA VAL A 124 -3.84 7.07 2.69
C VAL A 124 -2.90 6.90 3.90
N VAL A 125 -1.79 6.16 3.78
CA VAL A 125 -0.81 5.99 4.89
C VAL A 125 -0.24 7.34 5.29
N ILE A 126 0.16 8.15 4.30
CA ILE A 126 0.70 9.50 4.54
C ILE A 126 -0.33 10.37 5.27
N VAL A 127 -1.60 10.32 4.86
CA VAL A 127 -2.68 11.06 5.50
C VAL A 127 -2.90 10.64 6.96
N ILE A 128 -2.95 9.33 7.25
CA ILE A 128 -3.12 8.85 8.62
C ILE A 128 -1.91 9.19 9.49
N THR A 129 -0.70 9.09 8.94
CA THR A 129 0.54 9.47 9.65
C THR A 129 0.52 10.94 10.03
N PHE A 130 0.06 11.80 9.13
CA PHE A 130 -0.10 13.23 9.40
C PHE A 130 -1.15 13.49 10.48
N LEU A 131 -2.30 12.81 10.41
CA LEU A 131 -3.35 12.91 11.41
C LEU A 131 -2.86 12.46 12.80
N LYS A 132 -2.08 11.36 12.87
CA LYS A 132 -1.43 10.89 14.10
C LYS A 132 -0.56 11.97 14.73
N HIS A 133 0.22 12.67 13.91
CA HIS A 133 1.11 13.73 14.39
C HIS A 133 0.34 14.97 14.89
N ILE A 134 -0.78 15.32 14.26
CA ILE A 134 -1.67 16.39 14.74
C ILE A 134 -2.28 16.05 16.09
N VAL A 135 -2.68 14.80 16.31
CA VAL A 135 -3.30 14.39 17.58
C VAL A 135 -2.28 14.33 18.72
N MET A 136 -1.03 13.99 18.45
CA MET A 136 0.06 13.96 19.45
C MET A 136 0.69 15.34 19.73
N TRP A 137 0.11 16.40 19.18
CA TRP A 137 0.73 17.71 19.12
C TRP A 137 0.99 18.34 20.50
N LYS A 138 2.27 18.65 20.78
CA LYS A 138 2.71 19.40 21.96
C LYS A 138 3.20 20.83 21.65
N ASN A 139 3.79 21.08 20.48
CA ASN A 139 4.40 22.37 20.10
C ASN A 139 4.02 22.85 18.69
N PRO A 140 3.46 24.07 18.50
CA PRO A 140 2.96 24.56 17.21
C PRO A 140 3.90 24.53 16.03
N LEU A 141 5.15 24.87 16.27
CA LEU A 141 6.14 24.97 15.21
C LEU A 141 6.55 23.60 14.68
N ASP A 142 6.65 22.59 15.54
CA ASP A 142 7.05 21.23 15.15
C ASP A 142 6.04 20.62 14.16
N THR A 143 4.74 20.81 14.41
CA THR A 143 3.68 20.31 13.51
C THR A 143 3.68 21.06 12.17
N LEU A 144 3.99 22.36 12.17
CA LEU A 144 4.13 23.12 10.92
C LEU A 144 5.32 22.63 10.09
N TYR A 145 6.47 22.36 10.72
CA TYR A 145 7.64 21.79 10.04
C TYR A 145 7.35 20.37 9.51
N PHE A 146 6.67 19.53 10.28
CA PHE A 146 6.29 18.18 9.86
C PHE A 146 5.30 18.20 8.69
N GLY A 147 4.27 19.04 8.76
CA GLY A 147 3.32 19.24 7.66
C GLY A 147 3.99 19.81 6.41
N GLY A 148 4.90 20.77 6.57
CA GLY A 148 5.70 21.33 5.49
C GLY A 148 6.58 20.29 4.80
N ALA A 149 7.23 19.41 5.57
CA ALA A 149 8.03 18.31 5.02
C ALA A 149 7.18 17.35 4.17
N ILE A 150 6.01 16.95 4.67
CA ILE A 150 5.09 16.08 3.93
C ILE A 150 4.58 16.77 2.65
N ALA A 151 4.23 18.06 2.72
CA ALA A 151 3.79 18.82 1.56
C ALA A 151 4.85 18.85 0.45
N ILE A 152 6.12 19.04 0.81
CA ILE A 152 7.25 19.00 -0.15
C ILE A 152 7.37 17.61 -0.79
N VAL A 153 7.26 16.54 -0.01
CA VAL A 153 7.32 15.17 -0.52
C VAL A 153 6.17 14.89 -1.49
N ILE A 154 4.94 15.31 -1.15
CA ILE A 154 3.78 15.15 -2.03
C ILE A 154 3.99 15.92 -3.33
N VAL A 155 4.42 17.19 -3.27
CA VAL A 155 4.70 18.00 -4.46
C VAL A 155 5.77 17.35 -5.34
N ALA A 156 6.84 16.83 -4.75
CA ALA A 156 7.90 16.13 -5.48
C ALA A 156 7.36 14.87 -6.19
N ILE A 157 6.54 14.08 -5.50
CA ILE A 157 5.92 12.87 -6.07
C ILE A 157 4.91 13.24 -7.17
N THR A 158 4.07 14.25 -6.97
CA THR A 158 3.10 14.72 -7.97
C THR A 158 3.81 15.24 -9.22
N PHE A 159 4.89 16.02 -9.04
CA PHE A 159 5.69 16.53 -10.16
C PHE A 159 6.37 15.40 -10.92
N PHE A 160 7.00 14.46 -10.21
CA PHE A 160 7.60 13.27 -10.81
C PHE A 160 6.56 12.41 -11.56
N SER A 161 5.41 12.17 -10.95
CA SER A 161 4.31 11.42 -11.56
C SER A 161 3.83 12.12 -12.84
N LYS A 162 3.66 13.44 -12.83
CA LYS A 162 3.25 14.19 -14.02
C LYS A 162 4.29 14.14 -15.13
N LEU A 163 5.58 14.16 -14.80
CA LEU A 163 6.67 14.03 -15.76
C LEU A 163 6.78 12.62 -16.36
N VAL A 164 6.62 11.59 -15.54
CA VAL A 164 6.82 10.20 -15.95
C VAL A 164 5.56 9.57 -16.53
N VAL A 165 4.39 9.82 -15.93
CA VAL A 165 3.09 9.22 -16.30
C VAL A 165 2.32 10.08 -17.29
N GLY A 166 2.52 11.41 -17.29
CA GLY A 166 1.82 12.33 -18.21
C GLY A 166 2.07 12.05 -19.69
N GLY A 167 3.12 11.30 -20.02
CA GLY A 167 3.40 10.82 -21.38
C GLY A 167 2.50 9.67 -21.86
N ASP A 168 1.95 8.85 -20.96
CA ASP A 168 1.20 7.63 -21.29
C ASP A 168 -0.31 7.87 -21.45
N GLU A 169 -0.91 8.75 -20.65
CA GLU A 169 -2.34 9.09 -20.80
C GLU A 169 -2.64 9.82 -22.12
N SER A 170 -1.76 10.74 -22.54
CA SER A 170 -1.94 11.49 -23.79
C SER A 170 -1.91 10.57 -25.03
N LYS A 171 -1.17 9.45 -24.98
CA LYS A 171 -1.14 8.45 -26.06
C LYS A 171 -2.38 7.55 -26.06
N ARG A 172 -2.93 7.21 -24.90
CA ARG A 172 -4.17 6.42 -24.80
C ARG A 172 -5.39 7.20 -25.29
N LEU A 173 -5.53 8.47 -24.91
CA LEU A 173 -6.62 9.33 -25.36
C LEU A 173 -6.62 9.53 -26.88
N LYS A 174 -5.44 9.73 -27.48
CA LYS A 174 -5.33 9.83 -28.95
C LYS A 174 -5.70 8.53 -29.67
N LYS A 175 -5.37 7.37 -29.11
CA LYS A 175 -5.64 6.07 -29.75
C LYS A 175 -7.15 5.76 -29.79
N THR A 176 -7.88 6.09 -28.73
CA THR A 176 -9.35 5.94 -28.67
C THR A 176 -10.09 6.92 -29.58
N GLU A 177 -9.49 8.07 -29.89
CA GLU A 177 -10.06 9.07 -30.80
C GLU A 177 -9.82 8.74 -32.28
N THR A 178 -8.73 8.05 -32.60
CA THR A 178 -8.44 7.56 -33.97
C THR A 178 -9.19 6.26 -34.35
N GLU A 179 -9.87 5.61 -33.42
CA GLU A 179 -10.63 4.37 -33.65
C GLU A 179 -12.15 4.61 -33.73
N LYS A 180 -12.58 5.89 -33.73
CA LYS A 180 -13.94 6.34 -34.02
C LYS A 180 -13.98 7.11 -35.34
#